data_AF-D4VQ84-F1
#
_entry.id   AF-D4VQ84-F1
#
_cell.length_a   1.000
_cell.length_b   1.000
_cell.length_c   1.000
_cell.angle_alpha   90.00
_cell.angle_beta   90.00
_cell.angle_gamma   90.00
#
_symmetry.space_group_name_H-M   'P 1'
#
loop_
_entity.id
_entity.type
_entity.pdbx_description
1 polymer ?
#
loop_
_entity_poly.entity_id
_entity_poly.type
_entity_poly.pdbx_seq_one_letter_code
_entity_poly.pdbx_strand_id
1 'polypeptide(L)'
;MKKSTYIYTVLCVIAIVISIVNCKDEDLLESGLQTDMKDFSLQEAKNFFQTQAHANLTLSRSLDNKRNKTVSPGDFVPNWDAAVSSTNNGLACYDIPITPTYHFKAIYVDERNGKPSAGKVNVYQKLVIVKDVKSNRMDQYILTLIPSKLYDSRNGAQTCNNFINCADKGGFYRSSIIFLCIFTSYSSYKYF
;
A
#
# COMPACT_ATOMS: atom_id res chain seq x y z
N MET A 1 -57.26 20.11 17.07
CA MET A 1 -55.81 20.04 17.36
C MET A 1 -55.16 18.68 17.11
N LYS A 2 -55.86 17.53 17.16
CA LYS A 2 -55.24 16.19 16.97
C LYS A 2 -54.79 15.84 15.53
N LYS A 3 -55.44 16.39 14.48
CA LYS A 3 -55.09 16.10 13.07
C LYS A 3 -53.77 16.74 12.64
N SER A 4 -53.46 17.93 13.17
CA SER A 4 -52.22 18.65 12.82
C SER A 4 -51.00 17.94 13.43
N THR A 5 -51.10 17.48 14.69
CA THR A 5 -50.03 16.72 15.36
C THR A 5 -49.70 15.41 14.64
N TYR A 6 -50.71 14.73 14.08
CA TYR A 6 -50.51 13.49 13.30
C TYR A 6 -49.75 13.74 11.99
N ILE A 7 -50.01 14.87 11.33
CA ILE A 7 -49.32 15.25 10.09
C ILE A 7 -47.84 15.53 10.38
N TYR A 8 -47.53 16.22 11.48
CA TYR A 8 -46.14 16.49 11.87
C TYR A 8 -45.38 15.24 12.32
N THR A 9 -46.02 14.30 13.02
CA THR A 9 -45.37 13.02 13.37
C THR A 9 -45.10 12.16 12.15
N VAL A 10 -46.03 12.09 11.18
CA VAL A 10 -45.81 11.34 9.93
C VAL A 10 -44.67 11.96 9.10
N LEU A 11 -44.61 13.29 9.00
CA LEU A 11 -43.52 13.98 8.30
C LEU A 11 -42.15 13.75 8.98
N CYS A 12 -42.10 13.75 10.32
CA CYS A 12 -40.86 13.41 11.05
C CYS A 12 -40.41 11.97 10.78
N VAL A 13 -41.32 11.00 10.77
CA VAL A 13 -40.98 9.60 10.49
C VAL A 13 -40.47 9.44 9.07
N ILE A 14 -41.09 10.11 8.09
CA ILE A 14 -40.63 10.08 6.69
C ILE A 14 -39.24 10.73 6.55
N ALA A 15 -39.00 11.87 7.22
CA ALA A 15 -37.69 12.52 7.20
C ALA A 15 -36.60 11.62 7.80
N ILE A 16 -36.88 10.94 8.92
CA ILE A 16 -35.96 9.97 9.53
C ILE A 16 -35.69 8.83 8.54
N VAL A 17 -36.71 8.24 7.91
CA VAL A 17 -36.57 7.17 6.92
C VAL A 17 -35.72 7.60 5.72
N ILE A 18 -35.90 8.82 5.21
CA ILE A 18 -35.07 9.37 4.12
C ILE A 18 -33.63 9.56 4.58
N SER A 19 -33.38 10.00 5.82
CA SER A 19 -32.03 10.13 6.37
C SER A 19 -31.32 8.79 6.56
N ILE A 20 -32.01 7.70 6.96
CA ILE A 20 -31.39 6.36 7.04
C ILE A 20 -31.16 5.74 5.65
N VAL A 21 -31.98 6.06 4.65
CA VAL A 21 -31.79 5.56 3.27
C VAL A 21 -30.70 6.33 2.51
N ASN A 22 -30.54 7.63 2.76
CA ASN A 22 -29.46 8.45 2.20
C ASN A 22 -28.16 8.41 3.01
N CYS A 23 -28.12 7.68 4.14
CA CYS A 23 -26.88 7.34 4.84
C CYS A 23 -26.31 5.99 4.38
N LYS A 24 -26.59 5.62 3.12
CA LYS A 24 -25.70 4.72 2.40
C LYS A 24 -24.65 5.60 1.73
N ASP A 25 -23.56 5.83 2.45
CA ASP A 25 -22.29 5.98 1.76
C ASP A 25 -22.11 4.70 0.95
N GLU A 26 -22.35 4.77 -0.35
CA GLU A 26 -21.74 3.87 -1.33
C GLU A 26 -20.23 4.19 -1.46
N ASP A 27 -19.55 4.39 -0.33
CA ASP A 27 -18.11 4.24 -0.26
C ASP A 27 -17.84 2.73 -0.14
N LEU A 28 -17.75 2.12 -1.32
CA LEU A 28 -16.75 1.14 -1.76
C LEU A 28 -15.77 0.62 -0.68
N LEU A 29 -16.31 0.07 0.41
CA LEU A 29 -15.69 -1.00 1.16
C LEU A 29 -16.30 -2.29 0.65
N GLU A 30 -15.92 -2.65 -0.58
CA GLU A 30 -15.78 -4.06 -0.92
C GLU A 30 -14.77 -4.65 0.06
N SER A 31 -15.32 -5.13 1.17
CA SER A 31 -14.71 -6.05 2.10
C SER A 31 -14.05 -7.19 1.32
N GLY A 32 -12.74 -7.09 1.14
CA GLY A 32 -11.79 -8.17 1.40
C GLY A 32 -12.06 -9.51 0.71
N LEU A 33 -12.49 -9.51 -0.55
CA LEU A 33 -12.26 -10.66 -1.43
C LEU A 33 -10.92 -10.43 -2.11
N GLN A 34 -9.97 -11.33 -1.89
CA GLN A 34 -8.77 -11.45 -2.72
C GLN A 34 -9.24 -11.75 -4.15
N THR A 35 -9.57 -10.71 -4.90
CA THR A 35 -10.01 -10.87 -6.29
C THR A 35 -8.76 -11.05 -7.12
N ASP A 36 -8.48 -12.31 -7.44
CA ASP A 36 -7.61 -12.66 -8.55
C ASP A 36 -7.97 -11.77 -9.74
N MET A 37 -6.98 -11.07 -10.28
CA MET A 37 -7.19 -10.32 -11.51
C MET A 37 -7.30 -11.32 -12.66
N LYS A 38 -8.21 -11.04 -13.61
CA LYS A 38 -8.50 -11.91 -14.76
C LYS A 38 -7.26 -12.48 -15.45
N ASP A 39 -6.23 -11.66 -15.61
CA ASP A 39 -5.00 -12.00 -16.35
C ASP A 39 -3.75 -12.14 -15.44
N PHE A 40 -3.93 -12.02 -14.11
CA PHE A 40 -2.84 -12.13 -13.14
C PHE A 40 -3.34 -12.57 -11.76
N SER A 41 -3.19 -13.86 -11.46
CA SER A 41 -3.61 -14.41 -10.16
C SER A 41 -2.62 -14.10 -9.03
N LEU A 42 -3.10 -14.09 -7.80
CA LEU A 42 -2.27 -13.93 -6.61
C LEU A 42 -1.31 -15.11 -6.46
N GLN A 43 -1.73 -16.32 -6.86
CA GLN A 43 -0.87 -17.50 -6.85
C GLN A 43 0.28 -17.38 -7.85
N GLU A 44 0.03 -16.83 -9.04
CA GLU A 44 1.07 -16.54 -10.03
C GLU A 44 2.10 -15.55 -9.45
N ALA A 45 1.64 -14.49 -8.78
CA ALA A 45 2.52 -13.51 -8.11
C ALA A 45 3.36 -14.15 -6.98
N LYS A 46 2.74 -14.99 -6.14
CA LYS A 46 3.42 -15.77 -5.09
C LYS A 46 4.51 -16.66 -5.67
N ASN A 47 4.20 -17.39 -6.73
CA ASN A 47 5.15 -18.29 -7.40
C ASN A 47 6.33 -17.50 -7.98
N PHE A 48 6.07 -16.39 -8.67
CA PHE A 48 7.12 -15.52 -9.21
C PHE A 48 8.06 -15.03 -8.10
N PHE A 49 7.51 -14.55 -6.98
CA PHE A 49 8.31 -14.11 -5.83
C PHE A 49 9.22 -15.22 -5.29
N GLN A 50 8.68 -16.42 -5.13
CA GLN A 50 9.43 -17.57 -4.63
C GLN A 50 10.55 -17.97 -5.60
N THR A 51 10.26 -18.04 -6.90
CA THR A 51 11.27 -18.35 -7.93
C THR A 51 12.40 -17.33 -7.93
N GLN A 52 12.07 -16.04 -7.85
CA GLN A 52 13.07 -14.98 -7.78
C GLN A 52 13.89 -15.07 -6.49
N ALA A 53 13.25 -15.30 -5.34
CA ALA A 53 13.96 -15.48 -4.08
C ALA A 53 14.96 -16.66 -4.13
N HIS A 54 14.56 -17.79 -4.73
CA HIS A 54 15.43 -18.95 -4.92
C HIS A 54 16.60 -18.69 -5.88
N ALA A 55 16.35 -18.01 -7.00
CA ALA A 55 17.41 -17.62 -7.94
C ALA A 55 18.43 -16.68 -7.26
N ASN A 56 17.94 -15.75 -6.45
CA ASN A 56 18.78 -14.75 -5.79
C ASN A 56 19.57 -15.31 -4.60
N LEU A 57 18.99 -16.26 -3.86
CA LEU A 57 19.73 -17.06 -2.87
C LEU A 57 20.94 -17.78 -3.49
N THR A 58 20.79 -18.23 -4.74
CA THR A 58 21.85 -18.91 -5.49
C THR A 58 22.94 -17.94 -5.94
N LEU A 59 22.57 -16.72 -6.35
CA LEU A 59 23.48 -15.65 -6.78
C LEU A 59 24.19 -14.95 -5.61
N SER A 60 23.51 -14.77 -4.47
CA SER A 60 24.04 -14.07 -3.28
C SER A 60 25.19 -14.81 -2.59
N ARG A 61 25.38 -16.11 -2.87
CA ARG A 61 26.56 -16.87 -2.42
C ARG A 61 27.84 -16.49 -3.17
N SER A 62 27.73 -15.77 -4.29
CA SER A 62 28.85 -15.45 -5.19
C SER A 62 29.23 -13.96 -5.22
N LEU A 63 28.45 -13.06 -4.61
CA LEU A 63 28.62 -11.62 -4.77
C LEU A 63 29.11 -10.95 -3.48
N ASP A 64 30.30 -10.38 -3.61
CA ASP A 64 31.05 -9.64 -2.61
C ASP A 64 30.25 -8.44 -2.05
N ASN A 65 30.52 -8.16 -0.78
CA ASN A 65 29.71 -7.38 0.16
C ASN A 65 29.80 -5.87 -0.12
N LYS A 66 29.33 -5.41 -1.29
CA LYS A 66 29.17 -3.97 -1.55
C LYS A 66 28.01 -3.47 -0.70
N ARG A 67 28.34 -2.67 0.34
CA ARG A 67 27.39 -1.94 1.19
C ARG A 67 26.35 -1.23 0.31
N ASN A 68 25.16 -1.82 0.21
CA ASN A 68 24.06 -1.24 -0.54
C ASN A 68 23.64 0.07 0.14
N LYS A 69 23.79 1.20 -0.56
CA LYS A 69 23.39 2.55 -0.15
C LYS A 69 21.88 2.75 -0.17
N THR A 70 21.10 1.72 0.14
CA THR A 70 19.66 1.71 -0.11
C THR A 70 18.90 1.36 1.16
N VAL A 71 17.70 1.92 1.29
CA VAL A 71 16.78 1.68 2.43
C VAL A 71 16.17 0.28 2.27
N SER A 72 16.98 -0.75 2.49
CA SER A 72 16.54 -2.15 2.41
C SER A 72 15.76 -2.52 3.66
N PRO A 73 14.60 -3.20 3.56
CA PRO A 73 13.85 -3.70 4.73
C PRO A 73 14.61 -4.79 5.53
N GLY A 74 15.77 -5.25 5.04
CA GLY A 74 16.43 -6.46 5.53
C GLY A 74 15.68 -7.70 5.05
N ASP A 75 15.76 -8.78 5.81
CA ASP A 75 14.85 -9.92 5.63
C ASP A 75 13.42 -9.47 5.97
N PHE A 76 12.43 -10.00 5.26
CA PHE A 76 11.04 -9.65 5.52
C PHE A 76 10.09 -10.81 5.22
N VAL A 77 8.92 -10.78 5.85
CA VAL A 77 7.84 -11.74 5.61
C VAL A 77 6.69 -11.02 4.88
N PRO A 78 6.36 -11.39 3.63
CA PRO A 78 5.20 -10.86 2.93
C PRO A 78 3.90 -11.40 3.51
N ASN A 79 2.97 -10.51 3.86
CA ASN A 79 1.60 -10.85 4.24
C ASN A 79 0.71 -10.90 2.99
N TRP A 80 0.71 -12.08 2.36
CA TRP A 80 -0.09 -12.31 1.16
C TRP A 80 -1.60 -12.26 1.38
N ASP A 81 -2.06 -12.48 2.61
CA ASP A 81 -3.50 -12.51 2.90
C ASP A 81 -4.11 -11.10 2.82
N ALA A 82 -3.28 -10.09 3.07
CA ALA A 82 -3.62 -8.67 2.98
C ALA A 82 -3.14 -8.03 1.65
N ALA A 83 -2.87 -8.84 0.62
CA ALA A 83 -2.48 -8.32 -0.69
C ALA A 83 -3.64 -7.56 -1.35
N VAL A 84 -3.33 -6.41 -1.95
CA VAL A 84 -4.29 -5.57 -2.67
C VAL A 84 -3.98 -5.63 -4.17
N SER A 85 -4.96 -6.00 -4.99
CA SER A 85 -4.82 -5.99 -6.44
C SER A 85 -5.18 -4.63 -7.05
N SER A 86 -4.50 -4.26 -8.13
CA SER A 86 -4.84 -3.06 -8.91
C SER A 86 -4.43 -3.23 -10.38
N THR A 87 -5.17 -2.59 -11.28
CA THR A 87 -4.88 -2.61 -12.72
C THR A 87 -4.92 -1.20 -13.31
N ASN A 88 -3.96 -0.89 -14.17
CA ASN A 88 -3.94 0.37 -14.92
C ASN A 88 -3.12 0.23 -16.21
N ASN A 89 -3.65 0.69 -17.33
CA ASN A 89 -2.95 0.77 -18.62
C ASN A 89 -2.25 -0.53 -19.07
N GLY A 90 -2.86 -1.70 -18.78
CA GLY A 90 -2.28 -3.02 -19.12
C GLY A 90 -1.24 -3.53 -18.13
N LEU A 91 -1.00 -2.82 -17.02
CA LEU A 91 -0.27 -3.32 -15.87
C LEU A 91 -1.25 -3.88 -14.84
N ALA A 92 -0.95 -5.07 -14.33
CA ALA A 92 -1.65 -5.71 -13.22
C ALA A 92 -0.68 -5.85 -12.05
N CYS A 93 -1.10 -5.45 -10.85
CA CYS A 93 -0.21 -5.22 -9.73
C CYS A 93 -0.79 -5.79 -8.44
N TYR A 94 0.06 -6.41 -7.63
CA TYR A 94 -0.23 -6.72 -6.24
C TYR A 94 0.65 -5.89 -5.33
N ASP A 95 0.01 -5.17 -4.42
CA ASP A 95 0.65 -4.49 -3.30
C ASP A 95 0.53 -5.38 -2.07
N ILE A 96 1.66 -5.90 -1.58
CA ILE A 96 1.71 -6.88 -0.49
C ILE A 96 2.39 -6.26 0.73
N PRO A 97 1.67 -6.08 1.85
CA PRO A 97 2.26 -5.64 3.11
C PRO A 97 3.39 -6.58 3.53
N ILE A 98 4.43 -6.03 4.16
CA ILE A 98 5.57 -6.81 4.65
C ILE A 98 5.80 -6.55 6.13
N THR A 99 6.32 -7.55 6.83
CA THR A 99 6.93 -7.42 8.15
C THR A 99 8.45 -7.40 7.95
N PRO A 100 9.10 -6.21 7.93
CA PRO A 100 10.53 -6.09 7.69
C PRO A 100 11.35 -6.32 8.97
N THR A 101 12.63 -6.67 8.82
CA THR A 101 13.58 -6.73 9.95
C THR A 101 13.98 -5.33 10.40
N TYR A 102 14.09 -4.39 9.45
CA TYR A 102 14.50 -3.02 9.73
C TYR A 102 13.35 -2.03 9.57
N HIS A 103 13.21 -1.14 10.55
CA HIS A 103 12.31 0.00 10.50
C HIS A 103 13.11 1.30 10.43
N PHE A 104 12.78 2.14 9.45
CA PHE A 104 13.48 3.40 9.23
C PHE A 104 12.64 4.60 9.68
N LYS A 105 13.32 5.66 10.07
CA LYS A 105 12.74 6.98 10.21
C LYS A 105 13.49 7.94 9.28
N ALA A 106 12.75 8.75 8.54
CA ALA A 106 13.32 9.82 7.74
C ALA A 106 13.38 11.09 8.58
N ILE A 107 14.49 11.82 8.46
CA ILE A 107 14.67 13.12 9.08
C ILE A 107 14.41 14.18 8.01
N TYR A 108 13.49 15.08 8.30
CA TYR A 108 13.25 16.28 7.49
C TYR A 108 13.83 17.48 8.21
N VAL A 109 14.50 18.35 7.47
CA VAL A 109 14.92 19.66 7.97
C VAL A 109 14.10 20.68 7.19
N ASP A 110 13.31 21.45 7.92
CA ASP A 110 12.50 22.55 7.41
C ASP A 110 13.01 23.85 8.05
N GLU A 111 12.86 24.99 7.40
CA GLU A 111 13.25 26.28 7.95
C GLU A 111 11.99 27.11 8.20
N ARG A 112 11.66 27.34 9.47
CA ARG A 112 10.50 28.15 9.86
C ARG A 112 10.98 29.42 10.53
N ASN A 113 10.64 30.56 9.94
CA ASN A 113 11.02 31.89 10.45
C ASN A 113 12.54 32.06 10.66
N GLY A 114 13.36 31.58 9.71
CA GLY A 114 14.83 31.67 9.80
C GLY A 114 15.47 30.73 10.84
N LYS A 115 14.69 29.80 11.42
CA LYS A 115 15.19 28.79 12.36
C LYS A 115 15.03 27.39 11.76
N PRO A 116 16.12 26.60 11.68
CA PRO A 116 16.02 25.22 11.25
C PRO A 116 15.20 24.41 12.28
N SER A 117 14.25 23.65 11.77
CA SER A 117 13.40 22.73 12.52
C SER A 117 13.57 21.33 11.94
N ALA A 118 14.04 20.39 12.77
CA ALA A 118 14.13 19.00 12.40
C ALA A 118 12.87 18.25 12.80
N GLY A 119 12.33 17.45 11.89
CA GLY A 119 11.23 16.51 12.11
C GLY A 119 11.66 15.08 11.82
N LYS A 120 10.96 14.12 12.43
CA LYS A 120 11.09 12.70 12.10
C LYS A 120 9.73 12.17 11.67
N VAL A 121 9.71 11.33 10.65
CA VAL A 121 8.54 10.57 10.20
C VAL A 121 8.92 9.11 10.04
N ASN A 122 7.94 8.23 10.11
CA ASN A 122 8.15 6.82 9.80
C ASN A 122 8.39 6.64 8.30
N VAL A 123 9.18 5.64 7.96
CA VAL A 123 9.32 5.14 6.59
C VAL A 123 8.50 3.86 6.49
N TYR A 124 7.65 3.79 5.47
CA TYR A 124 6.75 2.67 5.24
C TYR A 124 7.22 1.89 4.02
N GLN A 125 7.15 0.57 4.10
CA GLN A 125 7.62 -0.31 3.03
C GLN A 125 6.60 -1.40 2.74
N LYS A 126 6.51 -1.79 1.46
CA LYS A 126 5.72 -2.94 1.01
C LYS A 126 6.33 -3.56 -0.24
N LEU A 127 6.04 -4.84 -0.46
CA LEU A 127 6.41 -5.55 -1.68
C LEU A 127 5.38 -5.21 -2.75
N VAL A 128 5.87 -4.93 -3.96
CA VAL A 128 5.01 -4.78 -5.13
C VAL A 128 5.46 -5.80 -6.18
N ILE A 129 4.49 -6.51 -6.74
CA ILE A 129 4.70 -7.37 -7.91
C ILE A 129 3.84 -6.81 -9.03
N VAL A 130 4.46 -6.56 -10.17
CA VAL A 130 3.82 -5.99 -11.35
C VAL A 130 3.96 -6.95 -12.52
N LYS A 131 2.90 -7.09 -13.29
CA LYS A 131 2.84 -7.82 -14.55
C LYS A 131 2.37 -6.89 -15.66
N ASP A 132 3.15 -6.80 -16.73
CA ASP A 132 2.64 -6.27 -18.00
C ASP A 132 1.85 -7.37 -18.69
N VAL A 133 0.54 -7.18 -18.79
CA VAL A 133 -0.41 -8.16 -19.34
C VAL A 133 -0.14 -8.40 -20.83
N LYS A 134 0.37 -7.41 -21.57
CA LYS A 134 0.62 -7.56 -23.02
C LYS A 134 1.86 -8.39 -23.30
N SER A 135 2.95 -8.10 -22.58
CA SER A 135 4.24 -8.79 -22.80
C SER A 135 4.43 -10.02 -21.91
N ASN A 136 3.52 -10.26 -20.98
CA ASN A 136 3.60 -11.30 -19.94
C ASN A 136 4.89 -11.21 -19.11
N ARG A 137 5.46 -10.01 -18.98
CA ARG A 137 6.66 -9.76 -18.18
C ARG A 137 6.27 -9.38 -16.76
N MET A 138 6.96 -9.97 -15.79
CA MET A 138 6.77 -9.68 -14.37
C MET A 138 8.03 -9.09 -13.76
N ASP A 139 7.84 -8.18 -12.81
CA ASP A 139 8.91 -7.62 -11.99
C ASP A 139 8.43 -7.44 -10.54
N GLN A 140 9.38 -7.36 -9.61
CA GLN A 140 9.11 -7.13 -8.20
C GLN A 140 10.05 -6.10 -7.60
N TYR A 141 9.56 -5.35 -6.62
CA TYR A 141 10.37 -4.36 -5.93
C TYR A 141 9.82 -4.04 -4.55
N ILE A 142 10.65 -3.42 -3.71
CA ILE A 142 10.19 -2.83 -2.44
C ILE A 142 9.89 -1.37 -2.68
N LEU A 143 8.64 -1.02 -2.49
CA LEU A 143 8.18 0.35 -2.49
C LEU A 143 8.45 0.96 -1.13
N THR A 144 9.22 2.06 -1.09
CA THR A 144 9.50 2.82 0.13
C THR A 144 8.77 4.16 0.07
N LEU A 145 7.90 4.38 1.04
CA LEU A 145 7.07 5.58 1.16
C LEU A 145 7.55 6.39 2.35
N ILE A 146 7.88 7.65 2.09
CA ILE A 146 8.24 8.61 3.13
C ILE A 146 7.21 9.74 3.12
N PRO A 147 6.20 9.69 3.99
CA PRO A 147 5.17 10.71 4.05
C PRO A 147 5.70 12.03 4.61
N SER A 148 5.03 13.13 4.28
CA SER A 148 5.21 14.40 4.98
C SER A 148 4.78 14.26 6.44
N LYS A 149 5.31 15.12 7.31
CA LYS A 149 5.00 15.12 8.75
C LYS A 149 3.50 15.20 9.05
N LEU A 150 2.77 16.04 8.31
CA LEU A 150 1.31 16.20 8.50
C LEU A 150 0.54 14.96 8.06
N TYR A 151 1.00 14.29 7.00
CA TYR A 151 0.37 13.08 6.52
C TYR A 151 0.63 11.91 7.48
N ASP A 152 1.89 11.73 7.91
CA ASP A 152 2.29 10.67 8.84
C ASP A 152 1.50 10.73 10.15
N SER A 153 1.32 11.94 10.71
CA SER A 153 0.59 12.12 11.96
C SER A 153 -0.90 11.76 11.87
N ARG A 154 -1.49 11.84 10.68
CA ARG A 154 -2.93 11.58 10.45
C ARG A 154 -3.19 10.16 9.97
N ASN A 155 -2.31 9.65 9.11
CA ASN A 155 -2.55 8.45 8.30
C ASN A 155 -1.42 7.42 8.41
N GLY A 156 -0.47 7.57 9.34
CA GLY A 156 0.76 6.77 9.38
C GLY A 156 0.51 5.27 9.20
N ALA A 157 -0.36 4.67 10.00
CA ALA A 157 -0.70 3.23 9.93
C ALA A 157 -1.31 2.80 8.58
N GLN A 158 -1.95 3.72 7.86
CA GLN A 158 -2.62 3.47 6.58
C GLN A 158 -1.78 3.92 5.38
N THR A 159 -0.55 4.40 5.57
CA THR A 159 0.29 4.95 4.49
C THR A 159 0.46 3.98 3.32
N CYS A 160 0.73 2.70 3.62
CA CYS A 160 0.85 1.65 2.59
C CYS A 160 -0.47 1.32 1.90
N ASN A 161 -1.59 1.37 2.62
CA ASN A 161 -2.93 1.04 2.09
C ASN A 161 -3.45 2.17 1.20
N ASN A 162 -3.15 3.42 1.56
CA ASN A 162 -3.59 4.60 0.81
C ASN A 162 -2.81 4.80 -0.49
N PHE A 163 -1.63 4.18 -0.64
CA PHE A 163 -0.88 4.23 -1.88
C PHE A 163 -1.00 2.90 -2.63
N ILE A 164 -1.92 2.75 -3.55
CA ILE A 164 -2.06 1.50 -4.34
C ILE A 164 -1.29 1.64 -5.66
N ASN A 165 -0.39 0.73 -6.01
CA ASN A 165 0.63 0.94 -7.05
C ASN A 165 0.02 1.26 -8.42
N CYS A 166 -0.97 0.49 -8.86
CA CYS A 166 -1.60 0.66 -10.17
C CYS A 166 -3.01 1.25 -10.05
N ALA A 167 -3.21 2.14 -9.06
CA ALA A 167 -4.42 2.94 -8.92
C ALA A 167 -4.11 4.44 -9.11
N ASP A 168 -5.17 5.25 -9.20
CA ASP A 168 -5.04 6.70 -9.13
C ASP A 168 -4.40 7.10 -7.79
N LYS A 169 -3.45 8.04 -7.88
CA LYS A 169 -2.69 8.54 -6.74
C LYS A 169 -3.37 9.71 -6.04
N GLY A 170 -4.45 10.26 -6.61
CA GLY A 170 -5.26 11.31 -5.98
C GLY A 170 -4.41 12.47 -5.46
N GLY A 171 -4.55 12.87 -4.19
CA GLY A 171 -3.73 13.91 -3.55
C GLY A 171 -2.41 13.42 -2.93
N PHE A 172 -2.06 12.13 -3.04
CA PHE A 172 -0.96 11.52 -2.28
C PHE A 172 0.40 12.13 -2.64
N TYR A 173 0.65 12.42 -3.92
CA TYR A 173 1.91 13.03 -4.39
C TYR A 173 2.16 14.43 -3.85
N ARG A 174 1.14 15.16 -3.38
CA ARG A 174 1.33 16.46 -2.72
C ARG A 174 1.86 16.33 -1.29
N SER A 175 1.86 15.12 -0.72
CA SER A 175 2.07 14.89 0.70
C SER A 175 3.11 13.81 1.03
N SER A 176 3.84 13.26 0.06
CA SER A 176 4.80 12.16 0.27
C SER A 176 5.91 12.12 -0.77
N ILE A 177 7.09 11.63 -0.39
CA ILE A 177 8.17 11.26 -1.29
C ILE A 177 8.09 9.74 -1.54
N ILE A 178 8.17 9.35 -2.81
CA ILE A 178 8.20 7.96 -3.24
C ILE A 178 9.63 7.61 -3.61
N PHE A 179 10.21 6.61 -2.93
CA PHE A 179 11.49 6.04 -3.32
C PHE A 179 11.25 4.61 -3.82
N LEU A 180 11.52 4.41 -5.10
CA LEU A 180 11.44 3.11 -5.74
C LEU A 180 12.81 2.44 -5.63
N CYS A 181 12.87 1.29 -4.95
CA CYS A 181 14.04 0.44 -5.03
C CYS A 181 13.69 -0.88 -5.70
N ILE A 182 14.14 -1.03 -6.94
CA ILE A 182 14.06 -2.29 -7.67
C ILE A 182 15.11 -3.22 -7.07
N PHE A 183 14.65 -4.29 -6.43
CA PHE A 183 15.51 -5.27 -5.78
C PHE A 183 15.41 -6.60 -6.51
N THR A 184 16.53 -7.01 -7.09
CA THR A 184 16.75 -8.33 -7.66
C THR A 184 17.34 -9.29 -6.63
N SER A 185 17.08 -9.15 -5.33
CA SER A 185 17.61 -10.12 -4.32
C SER A 185 16.84 -10.17 -3.00
N TYR A 186 16.26 -11.33 -2.67
CA TYR A 186 15.75 -11.67 -1.34
C TYR A 186 15.95 -13.16 -1.02
N SER A 187 16.25 -13.45 0.25
CA SER A 187 16.20 -14.80 0.82
C SER A 187 14.87 -14.99 1.53
N SER A 188 13.97 -15.80 0.97
CA SER A 188 12.77 -16.23 1.69
C SER A 188 13.12 -17.50 2.46
N TYR A 189 13.20 -17.42 3.79
CA TYR A 189 13.26 -18.62 4.62
C TYR A 189 11.85 -19.18 4.81
N LYS A 190 11.70 -20.47 4.51
CA LYS A 190 10.47 -21.23 4.69
C LYS A 190 10.40 -21.66 6.15
N TYR A 191 9.58 -21.01 6.96
CA TYR A 191 9.23 -21.56 8.27
C TYR A 191 8.14 -22.62 8.02
N PHE A 192 8.50 -23.89 8.29
CA PHE A 192 7.59 -25.04 8.28
C PHE A 192 6.76 -25.07 9.56
#